data_AF-A0A8T4CG40-F1
#
_entry.id   AF-A0A8T4CG40-F1
#
_cell.length_a   1.000
_cell.length_b   1.000
_cell.length_c   1.000
_cell.angle_alpha   90.00
_cell.angle_beta   90.00
_cell.angle_gamma   90.00
#
_symmetry.space_group_name_H-M   'P 1'
#
loop_
_entity.id
_entity.type
_entity.pdbx_description
1 polymer ?
#
loop_
_entity_poly.entity_id
_entity_poly.type
_entity_poly.pdbx_seq_one_letter_code
_entity_poly.pdbx_strand_id
1 'polypeptide(L)' 'MKRVRVSYGKLSLEISAVDVKNIDLKVFLDDQEFTVRFSAESLLEFLDRLRFAAESVVSELDI' A
#
# COMPACT_ATOMS: atom_id res chain seq x y z
N MET A 1 -0.75 -10.05 -16.48
CA MET A 1 -1.21 -9.18 -15.38
C MET A 1 -0.14 -9.20 -14.29
N LYS A 2 0.44 -8.04 -13.93
CA LYS A 2 1.53 -7.97 -12.93
C LYS A 2 0.94 -7.73 -11.55
N ARG A 3 1.42 -8.47 -10.55
CA ARG A 3 1.08 -8.29 -9.13
C ARG A 3 2.31 -8.44 -8.26
N VAL A 4 2.35 -7.70 -7.16
CA VAL A 4 3.38 -7.82 -6.13
C VAL A 4 2.70 -7.84 -4.77
N ARG A 5 3.12 -8.74 -3.90
CA ARG A 5 2.63 -8.84 -2.53
C ARG A 5 3.78 -8.72 -1.55
N VAL A 6 3.60 -7.90 -0.52
CA VAL A 6 4.49 -7.75 0.62
C VAL A 6 3.73 -8.18 1.87
N SER A 7 4.42 -8.83 2.82
CA SER A 7 3.79 -9.36 4.03
C SER A 7 4.68 -9.13 5.24
N TYR A 8 4.06 -8.70 6.34
CA TYR A 8 4.69 -8.48 7.64
C TYR A 8 3.76 -8.99 8.75
N GLY A 9 4.11 -10.14 9.33
CA GLY A 9 3.24 -10.84 10.27
C GLY A 9 1.88 -11.14 9.64
N LYS A 10 0.81 -10.63 10.26
CA LYS A 10 -0.57 -10.81 9.79
C LYS A 10 -1.06 -9.76 8.78
N LEU A 11 -0.25 -8.73 8.52
CA LEU A 11 -0.55 -7.70 7.53
C LEU A 11 0.05 -8.11 6.19
N SER A 12 -0.75 -8.05 5.12
CA SER A 12 -0.24 -8.12 3.75
C SER A 12 -0.78 -6.97 2.92
N LEU A 13 0.06 -6.47 2.02
CA LEU A 13 -0.32 -5.53 0.98
C LEU A 13 -0.08 -6.18 -0.38
N GLU A 14 -1.09 -6.18 -1.26
CA GLU A 14 -0.94 -6.59 -2.65
C GLU A 14 -1.24 -5.41 -3.57
N ILE A 15 -0.34 -5.14 -4.52
CA ILE A 15 -0.54 -4.17 -5.59
C ILE A 15 -0.71 -4.95 -6.89
N SER A 16 -1.85 -4.77 -7.54
CA SER A 16 -2.26 -5.53 -8.73
C SER A 16 -2.68 -4.58 -9.85
N ALA A 17 -2.04 -4.70 -11.02
CA ALA A 17 -2.44 -3.94 -12.20
C ALA A 17 -3.73 -4.53 -12.78
N VAL A 18 -4.81 -3.74 -12.80
CA VAL A 18 -6.13 -4.15 -13.33
C VAL A 18 -6.17 -3.89 -14.84
N ASP A 19 -5.79 -2.68 -15.24
CA ASP A 19 -5.62 -2.28 -16.64
C ASP A 19 -4.50 -1.22 -16.76
N VAL A 20 -4.40 -0.54 -17.90
CA VAL A 20 -3.36 0.47 -18.16
C VAL A 20 -3.47 1.69 -17.24
N LYS A 21 -4.67 2.00 -16.75
CA LYS A 21 -4.94 3.18 -15.92
C LYS A 21 -5.22 2.83 -14.46
N ASN A 22 -5.76 1.64 -14.19
CA ASN A 22 -6.23 1.26 -12.87
C ASN A 22 -5.32 0.25 -12.17
N ILE A 23 -4.99 0.53 -10.93
CA ILE A 23 -4.23 -0.34 -10.02
C ILE A 23 -5.05 -0.54 -8.74
N ASP A 24 -5.18 -1.78 -8.31
CA ASP A 24 -5.80 -2.11 -7.02
C ASP A 24 -4.69 -2.27 -5.96
N LEU A 25 -4.84 -1.55 -4.85
CA LEU A 25 -4.11 -1.79 -3.61
C LEU A 25 -5.04 -2.57 -2.68
N LYS A 26 -4.67 -3.82 -2.38
CA LYS A 26 -5.37 -4.68 -1.44
C LYS A 26 -4.63 -4.75 -0.13
N VAL A 27 -5.34 -4.52 0.96
CA VAL A 27 -4.86 -4.66 2.33
C VAL A 27 -5.54 -5.90 2.93
N PHE A 28 -4.73 -6.83 3.41
CA PHE A 28 -5.17 -8.01 4.13
C PHE A 28 -4.70 -7.89 5.57
N LEU A 29 -5.61 -7.95 6.53
CA LEU A 29 -5.31 -7.95 7.96
C LEU A 29 -6.18 -9.01 8.65
N ASP A 30 -5.54 -10.05 9.18
CA ASP A 30 -6.23 -11.25 9.67
C ASP A 30 -7.19 -11.79 8.58
N ASP A 31 -8.49 -11.88 8.85
CA ASP A 31 -9.53 -12.35 7.93
C ASP A 31 -10.22 -11.20 7.16
N GLN A 32 -9.72 -9.97 7.28
CA GLN A 32 -10.29 -8.79 6.62
C GLN A 32 -9.52 -8.45 5.35
N GLU A 33 -10.24 -8.23 4.25
CA GLU A 33 -9.71 -7.72 2.98
C GLU A 33 -10.35 -6.37 2.66
N PHE A 34 -9.51 -5.37 2.39
CA PHE A 34 -9.92 -4.07 1.90
C PHE A 34 -9.24 -3.82 0.56
N THR A 35 -10.00 -3.40 -0.45
CA THR A 35 -9.46 -3.05 -1.77
C THR A 35 -9.74 -1.59 -2.06
N VAL A 36 -8.70 -0.84 -2.42
CA VAL A 36 -8.82 0.55 -2.90
C VAL A 36 -8.25 0.63 -4.30
N ARG A 37 -9.03 1.20 -5.22
CA ARG A 37 -8.62 1.40 -6.61
C ARG A 37 -8.01 2.78 -6.81
N PHE A 38 -6.86 2.82 -7.46
CA PHE A 38 -6.11 4.02 -7.78
C PHE A 38 -5.82 4.12 -9.27
N SER A 39 -5.50 5.33 -9.72
CA SER A 39 -4.66 5.49 -10.90
C SER A 39 -3.20 5.14 -10.58
N ALA A 40 -2.38 4.87 -11.60
CA ALA A 40 -0.95 4.60 -11.37
C ALA A 40 -0.22 5.76 -10.66
N GLU A 41 -0.49 6.99 -11.08
CA GLU A 41 0.14 8.20 -10.51
C GLU A 41 -0.33 8.44 -9.07
N SER A 42 -1.64 8.33 -8.81
CA SER A 42 -2.20 8.53 -7.48
C SER A 42 -1.74 7.48 -6.46
N LEU A 43 -1.49 6.24 -6.91
CA LEU A 43 -0.92 5.21 -6.03
C LEU A 43 0.48 5.58 -5.56
N LEU A 44 1.35 6.01 -6.48
CA LEU A 44 2.72 6.39 -6.13
C LEU A 44 2.75 7.59 -5.18
N GLU A 45 1.93 8.61 -5.46
CA GLU A 45 1.79 9.78 -4.58
C GLU A 45 1.28 9.37 -3.19
N PHE A 46 0.27 8.49 -3.12
CA PHE A 46 -0.26 8.00 -1.85
C PHE A 46 0.79 7.26 -1.03
N LEU A 47 1.57 6.37 -1.66
CA LEU A 47 2.62 5.61 -0.99
C LEU A 47 3.77 6.51 -0.51
N ASP A 48 4.12 7.54 -1.26
CA ASP A 48 5.14 8.51 -0.85
C ASP A 48 4.70 9.33 0.37
N ARG A 49 3.45 9.81 0.36
CA ARG A 49 2.85 10.49 1.52
C ARG A 49 2.78 9.58 2.74
N LEU A 50 2.43 8.30 2.56
CA LEU A 50 2.38 7.32 3.64
C LEU A 50 3.76 7.05 4.22
N ARG A 51 4.78 6.91 3.37
CA ARG A 51 6.18 6.77 3.79
C ARG A 51 6.62 7.99 4.61
N PHE A 52 6.39 9.19 4.11
CA PHE A 52 6.75 10.43 4.82
C PHE A 52 6.08 10.52 6.19
N ALA A 53 4.78 10.17 6.28
CA ALA A 53 4.06 10.13 7.54
C ALA A 53 4.67 9.11 8.52
N ALA A 54 5.04 7.92 8.05
CA ALA A 54 5.70 6.91 8.86
C ALA A 54 7.09 7.37 9.34
N GLU A 55 7.91 7.96 8.46
CA GLU A 55 9.22 8.53 8.81
C GLU A 55 9.08 9.63 9.88
N SER A 56 8.07 10.49 9.76
CA SER A 56 7.79 11.54 10.75
C SER A 56 7.48 10.95 12.13
N VAL A 57 6.57 9.97 12.21
CA VAL A 57 6.23 9.29 13.48
C VAL A 57 7.45 8.58 14.06
N VAL A 58 8.24 7.88 13.24
CA VAL A 58 9.45 7.19 13.72
C VAL A 58 10.47 8.17 14.26
N SER A 59 10.63 9.34 13.63
CA SER A 59 11.57 10.37 14.11
C SER A 59 11.18 10.95 15.49
N GLU A 60 9.90 10.91 15.86
CA GLU A 60 9.42 11.34 17.17
C GLU A 60 9.64 10.30 18.27
N LEU A 61 9.96 9.04 17.91
CA LEU A 61 10.11 7.96 18.89
C LEU A 61 11.48 7.94 19.61
N ASP A 62 12.40 8.85 19.27
CA ASP A 62 13.71 9.03 19.90
C ASP A 62 14.50 7.71 20.07
N ILE A 63 14.52 6.90 19.00
CA ILE A 63 15.25 5.62 18.88
C ILE A 63 16.53 5.82 18.05
#